data_AF-A0A0B7FUZ9-F1
#
_entry.id   AF-A0A0B7FUZ9-F1
#
_cell.length_a   1.000
_cell.length_b   1.000
_cell.length_c   1.000
_cell.angle_alpha   90.00
_cell.angle_beta   90.00
_cell.angle_gamma   90.00
#
_symmetry.space_group_name_H-M   'P 1'
#
loop_
_entity.id
_entity.type
_entity.pdbx_description
1 polymer ?
#
loop_
_entity_poly.entity_id
_entity_poly.type
_entity_poly.pdbx_seq_one_letter_code
_entity_poly.pdbx_strand_id
1 'polypeptide(L)'
;MPPRPPPKCQVCETEQFKYTCPSCRILYCSLGCYRKHKSDSEACATASATAQTPVQPTIPADLGTKLDEAEIEPKIEEEQLSDPKPLRTLASLKWPYVPEPPSYVDPVTKNDPKPLTLPQYEAIATSSEVRRVLAENPNMHGLLGSIDKLYGPLRQQAIEEVLGVGTSSEQRHGTRAPTHEALARLRQEGDVEANTRALRQLSEAIEKAIGVGDEQRGLAWEEGE
;
A
#
# COMPACT_ATOMS: atom_id res chain seq x y z
N MET A 1 -3.72 2.18 50.09
CA MET A 1 -3.90 3.55 49.57
C MET A 1 -5.23 3.60 48.83
N PRO A 2 -6.12 4.57 49.12
CA PRO A 2 -7.36 4.72 48.35
C PRO A 2 -7.06 5.13 46.90
N PRO A 3 -7.87 4.71 45.90
CA PRO A 3 -7.68 5.07 44.50
C PRO A 3 -7.88 6.59 44.30
N ARG A 4 -6.97 7.24 43.57
CA ARG A 4 -7.12 8.66 43.22
C ARG A 4 -8.31 8.83 42.27
N PRO A 5 -9.14 9.87 42.46
CA PRO A 5 -10.23 10.15 41.54
C PRO A 5 -9.67 10.49 40.14
N PRO A 6 -10.39 10.11 39.07
CA PRO A 6 -9.94 10.36 37.71
C PRO A 6 -9.81 11.88 37.45
N PRO A 7 -8.81 12.32 36.66
CA PRO A 7 -8.66 13.72 36.28
C PRO A 7 -9.93 14.33 35.66
N LYS A 8 -10.06 15.65 35.71
CA LYS A 8 -11.12 16.38 35.01
C LYS A 8 -10.64 16.89 33.65
N CYS A 9 -11.58 17.22 32.78
CA CYS A 9 -11.33 17.93 31.52
C CYS A 9 -10.60 19.26 31.80
N GLN A 10 -9.46 19.49 31.16
CA GLN A 10 -8.66 20.71 31.31
C GLN A 10 -9.19 21.90 30.46
N VAL A 11 -10.27 21.69 29.70
CA VAL A 11 -10.90 22.74 28.88
C VAL A 11 -12.14 23.32 29.55
N CYS A 12 -12.97 22.47 30.18
CA CYS A 12 -14.20 22.90 30.84
C CYS A 12 -14.23 22.67 32.35
N GLU A 13 -13.32 21.85 32.90
CA GLU A 13 -13.17 21.55 34.34
C GLU A 13 -14.42 21.00 35.06
N THR A 14 -15.51 20.75 34.34
CA THR A 14 -16.78 20.26 34.88
C THR A 14 -16.86 18.73 34.89
N GLU A 15 -16.49 18.11 33.78
CA GLU A 15 -16.64 16.66 33.55
C GLU A 15 -15.30 15.91 33.65
N GLN A 16 -15.36 14.60 33.88
CA GLN A 16 -14.19 13.73 33.79
C GLN A 16 -13.65 13.73 32.36
N PHE A 17 -12.33 13.70 32.21
CA PHE A 17 -11.73 13.62 30.88
C PHE A 17 -12.05 12.28 30.20
N LYS A 18 -12.20 12.31 28.88
CA LYS A 18 -12.49 11.12 28.06
C LYS A 18 -11.43 10.87 27.01
N TYR A 19 -10.75 11.93 26.56
CA TYR A 19 -9.80 11.88 25.46
C TYR A 19 -8.57 12.75 25.76
N THR A 20 -7.47 12.48 25.05
CA THR A 20 -6.21 13.24 25.14
C THR A 20 -5.83 13.75 23.75
N CYS A 21 -5.49 15.02 23.61
CA CYS A 21 -5.08 15.59 22.32
C CYS A 21 -3.68 15.07 21.92
N PRO A 22 -3.47 14.55 20.69
CA PRO A 22 -2.16 14.04 20.28
C PRO A 22 -1.11 15.15 20.13
N SER A 23 -1.53 16.38 19.81
CA SER A 23 -0.62 17.49 19.52
C SER A 23 -0.08 18.17 20.77
N CYS A 24 -0.96 18.42 21.75
CA CYS A 24 -0.61 19.19 22.96
C CYS A 24 -0.85 18.42 24.27
N ARG A 25 -1.33 17.17 24.21
CA ARG A 25 -1.61 16.29 25.37
C ARG A 25 -2.60 16.83 26.39
N ILE A 26 -3.43 17.82 26.02
CA ILE A 26 -4.51 18.32 26.90
C ILE A 26 -5.62 17.26 27.05
N LEU A 27 -6.15 17.14 28.26
CA LEU A 27 -7.24 16.22 28.58
C LEU A 27 -8.60 16.89 28.33
N TYR A 28 -9.48 16.27 27.53
CA TYR A 28 -10.80 16.84 27.21
C TYR A 28 -11.94 15.80 27.28
N CYS A 29 -13.16 16.25 27.56
CA CYS A 29 -14.34 15.37 27.69
C CYS A 29 -15.08 15.13 26.37
N SER A 30 -15.11 16.12 25.46
CA SER A 30 -15.97 16.09 24.27
C SER A 30 -15.36 16.83 23.07
N LEU A 31 -15.90 16.59 21.88
CA LEU A 31 -15.50 17.30 20.65
C LEU A 31 -15.73 18.82 20.73
N GLY A 32 -16.67 19.28 21.56
CA GLY A 32 -16.85 20.71 21.85
C GLY A 32 -15.62 21.30 22.55
N CYS A 33 -15.08 20.60 23.55
CA CYS A 33 -13.83 20.97 24.21
C CYS A 33 -12.61 20.80 23.29
N TYR A 34 -12.64 19.83 22.36
CA TYR A 34 -11.61 19.68 21.35
C TYR A 34 -11.49 20.93 20.47
N ARG A 35 -12.62 21.43 19.95
CA ARG A 35 -12.64 22.60 19.07
C ARG A 35 -12.23 23.89 19.80
N LYS A 36 -12.65 24.06 21.06
CA LYS A 36 -12.26 25.21 21.90
C LYS A 36 -10.75 25.26 22.14
N HIS A 37 -10.13 24.18 22.61
CA HIS A 37 -8.68 24.26 22.85
C HIS A 37 -7.87 24.35 21.54
N LYS A 38 -8.42 23.84 20.42
CA LYS A 38 -7.79 23.97 19.11
C LYS A 38 -7.73 25.42 18.63
N SER A 39 -8.73 26.25 18.96
CA SER A 39 -8.70 27.69 18.65
C SER A 39 -7.79 28.48 19.60
N ASP A 40 -7.68 28.03 20.86
CA ASP A 40 -7.04 28.82 21.91
C ASP A 40 -5.54 28.51 22.07
N SER A 41 -5.04 27.41 21.48
CA SER A 41 -3.65 26.96 21.63
C SER A 41 -2.93 26.87 20.28
N GLU A 42 -1.95 27.75 20.06
CA GLU A 42 -1.09 27.76 18.86
C GLU A 42 -0.37 26.43 18.64
N ALA A 43 0.06 25.76 19.71
CA ALA A 43 0.70 24.45 19.66
C ALA A 43 -0.22 23.34 19.09
N CYS A 44 -1.54 23.52 19.17
CA CYS A 44 -2.51 22.58 18.62
C CYS A 44 -2.98 22.97 17.20
N ALA A 45 -2.91 24.25 16.85
CA ALA A 45 -3.29 24.76 15.53
C ALA A 45 -2.31 24.31 14.42
N THR A 46 -1.00 24.28 14.71
CA THR A 46 0.05 24.03 13.70
C THR A 46 0.19 22.55 13.28
N ALA A 47 -0.35 21.61 14.06
CA ALA A 47 -0.14 20.17 13.84
C ALA A 47 -1.20 19.46 12.96
N SER A 48 -2.15 20.19 12.34
CA SER A 48 -3.35 19.59 11.72
C SER A 48 -3.37 19.55 10.17
N ALA A 49 -2.23 19.42 9.49
CA ALA A 49 -2.22 19.11 8.05
C ALA A 49 -2.17 17.61 7.73
N THR A 50 -2.15 16.73 8.74
CA THR A 50 -2.18 15.27 8.51
C THR A 50 -2.74 14.58 9.77
N ALA A 51 -3.61 13.58 9.56
CA ALA A 51 -4.23 12.69 10.56
C ALA A 51 -5.62 13.08 11.12
N GLN A 52 -6.64 12.35 10.62
CA GLN A 52 -7.84 11.91 11.35
C GLN A 52 -7.81 10.37 11.17
N THR A 53 -7.92 9.49 12.17
CA THR A 53 -8.95 9.31 13.21
C THR A 53 -8.43 8.34 14.32
N PRO A 54 -9.16 8.12 15.44
CA PRO A 54 -8.60 7.86 16.78
C PRO A 54 -8.42 6.39 17.18
N VAL A 55 -7.35 6.14 17.94
CA VAL A 55 -7.05 4.88 18.63
C VAL A 55 -7.67 4.90 20.03
N GLN A 56 -8.47 3.89 20.38
CA GLN A 56 -8.86 3.60 21.77
C GLN A 56 -7.81 2.69 22.43
N PRO A 57 -7.52 2.87 23.74
CA PRO A 57 -6.62 1.98 24.48
C PRO A 57 -7.33 0.80 25.17
N THR A 58 -6.48 -0.19 25.46
CA THR A 58 -6.60 -1.56 26.00
C THR A 58 -7.22 -1.73 27.41
N ILE A 59 -7.72 -2.94 27.68
CA ILE A 59 -7.86 -3.51 29.04
C ILE A 59 -7.16 -4.90 29.07
N PRO A 60 -6.35 -5.22 30.11
CA PRO A 60 -5.63 -6.50 30.26
C PRO A 60 -6.25 -7.45 31.32
N ALA A 61 -6.05 -8.77 31.15
CA ALA A 61 -6.12 -9.85 32.16
C ALA A 61 -5.56 -11.12 31.48
N ASP A 62 -4.40 -11.72 31.83
CA ASP A 62 -3.97 -12.42 33.05
C ASP A 62 -4.93 -13.51 33.56
N LEU A 63 -4.56 -14.78 33.34
CA LEU A 63 -4.48 -15.86 34.33
C LEU A 63 -4.17 -17.19 33.63
N GLY A 64 -3.06 -17.81 34.03
CA GLY A 64 -2.50 -19.01 33.40
C GLY A 64 -3.03 -20.34 33.91
N THR A 65 -2.52 -21.41 33.32
CA THR A 65 -2.36 -22.71 33.99
C THR A 65 -1.24 -23.48 33.30
N LYS A 66 -0.16 -23.76 34.05
CA LYS A 66 0.82 -24.80 33.75
C LYS A 66 0.17 -26.16 34.02
N LEU A 67 0.54 -27.20 33.26
CA LEU A 67 0.85 -28.53 33.78
C LEU A 67 1.56 -29.34 32.67
N ASP A 68 2.71 -29.87 33.06
CA ASP A 68 3.64 -30.78 32.39
C ASP A 68 3.01 -32.03 31.75
N GLU A 69 3.60 -32.53 30.66
CA GLU A 69 4.03 -33.94 30.53
C GLU A 69 5.04 -34.08 29.37
N ALA A 70 5.87 -35.12 29.44
CA ALA A 70 7.23 -35.25 28.96
C ALA A 70 7.47 -35.66 27.48
N GLU A 71 8.72 -35.38 27.07
CA GLU A 71 9.62 -36.12 26.17
C GLU A 71 9.19 -36.46 24.72
N ILE A 72 9.99 -35.99 23.75
CA ILE A 72 10.92 -36.81 22.93
C ILE A 72 11.65 -35.87 21.95
N GLU A 73 12.97 -35.75 22.07
CA GLU A 73 13.84 -35.16 21.05
C GLU A 73 13.99 -36.11 19.85
N PRO A 74 14.17 -35.57 18.63
CA PRO A 74 15.48 -35.79 18.03
C PRO A 74 16.07 -34.53 17.38
N LYS A 75 17.32 -34.31 17.78
CA LYS A 75 18.36 -33.44 17.24
C LYS A 75 18.40 -33.46 15.70
N ILE A 76 18.03 -32.36 15.07
CA ILE A 76 18.34 -32.04 13.67
C ILE A 76 19.07 -30.70 13.70
N GLU A 77 20.25 -30.68 13.08
CA GLU A 77 21.21 -29.59 13.07
C GLU A 77 20.60 -28.34 12.41
N GLU A 78 20.51 -27.28 13.20
CA GLU A 78 19.94 -25.98 12.81
C GLU A 78 20.89 -25.25 11.85
N GLU A 79 20.60 -25.30 10.54
CA GLU A 79 20.89 -24.15 9.68
C GLU A 79 20.11 -22.96 10.24
N GLN A 80 20.83 -21.91 10.67
CA GLN A 80 20.27 -20.65 11.16
C GLN A 80 19.33 -20.03 10.11
N LEU A 81 18.06 -20.41 10.16
CA LEU A 81 16.96 -19.63 9.63
C LEU A 81 16.88 -18.38 10.50
N SER A 82 17.47 -17.29 10.02
CA SER A 82 17.29 -15.96 10.59
C SER A 82 15.78 -15.72 10.79
N ASP A 83 15.37 -15.40 12.02
CA ASP A 83 13.97 -15.13 12.37
C ASP A 83 13.28 -14.29 11.28
N PRO A 84 12.12 -14.72 10.75
CA PRO A 84 11.46 -14.00 9.69
C PRO A 84 11.13 -12.61 10.21
N LYS A 85 11.74 -11.60 9.57
CA LYS A 85 11.49 -10.19 9.87
C LYS A 85 9.97 -9.98 9.89
N PRO A 86 9.38 -9.50 11.01
CA PRO A 86 7.94 -9.40 11.14
C PRO A 86 7.39 -8.52 10.01
N LEU A 87 6.42 -9.06 9.28
CA LEU A 87 5.78 -8.36 8.16
C LEU A 87 5.01 -7.14 8.70
N ARG A 88 5.00 -6.05 7.94
CA ARG A 88 4.15 -4.90 8.27
C ARG A 88 2.68 -5.28 8.15
N THR A 89 1.84 -4.70 9.00
CA THR A 89 0.39 -4.89 8.94
C THR A 89 -0.20 -4.25 7.68
N LEU A 90 -1.26 -4.84 7.12
CA LEU A 90 -1.94 -4.29 5.93
C LEU A 90 -2.50 -2.88 6.15
N ALA A 91 -2.89 -2.55 7.39
CA ALA A 91 -3.35 -1.22 7.76
C ALA A 91 -2.25 -0.14 7.72
N SER A 92 -0.97 -0.53 7.68
CA SER A 92 0.14 0.42 7.51
C SER A 92 0.29 0.91 6.07
N LEU A 93 -0.35 0.27 5.09
CA LEU A 93 -0.28 0.65 3.69
C LEU A 93 -1.21 1.83 3.40
N LYS A 94 -0.72 2.78 2.60
CA LYS A 94 -1.53 3.90 2.10
C LYS A 94 -2.31 3.43 0.87
N TRP A 95 -3.45 2.80 1.11
CA TRP A 95 -4.33 2.37 0.03
C TRP A 95 -4.91 3.57 -0.72
N PRO A 96 -4.97 3.52 -2.07
CA PRO A 96 -5.67 4.54 -2.83
C PRO A 96 -7.16 4.52 -2.50
N TYR A 97 -7.81 5.69 -2.57
CA TYR A 97 -9.25 5.77 -2.43
C TYR A 97 -9.91 5.14 -3.67
N VAL A 98 -10.72 4.11 -3.45
CA VAL A 98 -11.54 3.48 -4.49
C VAL A 98 -12.99 3.91 -4.25
N PRO A 99 -13.59 4.71 -5.15
CA PRO A 99 -15.00 5.06 -5.05
C PRO A 99 -15.90 3.83 -5.07
N GLU A 100 -17.02 3.89 -4.35
CA GLU A 100 -18.05 2.86 -4.47
C GLU A 100 -18.59 2.83 -5.90
N PRO A 101 -18.80 1.64 -6.49
CA PRO A 101 -19.30 1.53 -7.85
C PRO A 101 -20.71 2.15 -7.94
N PRO A 102 -21.01 2.89 -9.02
CA PRO A 102 -22.34 3.47 -9.19
C PRO A 102 -23.39 2.35 -9.25
N SER A 103 -24.56 2.61 -8.66
CA SER A 103 -25.69 1.67 -8.67
C SER A 103 -26.25 1.40 -10.08
N TYR A 104 -25.96 2.29 -11.03
CA TYR A 104 -26.31 2.15 -12.44
C TYR A 104 -25.04 2.11 -13.28
N VAL A 105 -24.88 1.06 -14.09
CA VAL A 105 -23.77 0.92 -15.03
C VAL A 105 -24.16 1.64 -16.33
N ASP A 106 -23.41 2.67 -16.69
CA ASP A 106 -23.60 3.36 -17.96
C ASP A 106 -23.30 2.39 -19.13
N PRO A 107 -24.25 2.17 -20.07
CA PRO A 107 -24.04 1.28 -21.20
C PRO A 107 -22.85 1.66 -22.08
N VAL A 108 -22.43 2.93 -22.09
CA VAL A 108 -21.26 3.41 -22.85
C VAL A 108 -19.96 2.96 -22.21
N THR A 109 -19.86 3.00 -20.88
CA THR A 109 -18.63 2.67 -20.14
C THR A 109 -18.56 1.19 -19.74
N LYS A 110 -19.52 0.38 -20.17
CA LYS A 110 -19.56 -1.06 -19.90
C LYS A 110 -18.28 -1.80 -20.32
N ASN A 111 -17.66 -1.35 -21.41
CA ASN A 111 -16.45 -1.97 -21.97
C ASN A 111 -15.14 -1.30 -21.50
N ASP A 112 -15.22 -0.22 -20.71
CA ASP A 112 -14.04 0.45 -20.20
C ASP A 112 -13.31 -0.44 -19.18
N PRO A 113 -11.97 -0.38 -19.10
CA PRO A 113 -11.22 -1.11 -18.10
C PRO A 113 -11.67 -0.67 -16.70
N LYS A 114 -12.15 -1.63 -15.91
CA LYS A 114 -12.64 -1.37 -14.56
C LYS A 114 -11.47 -1.04 -13.62
N PRO A 115 -11.60 -0.03 -12.75
CA PRO A 115 -10.60 0.24 -11.74
C PRO A 115 -10.48 -0.93 -10.75
N LEU A 116 -9.30 -1.10 -10.15
CA LEU A 116 -9.07 -2.09 -9.11
C LEU A 116 -9.92 -1.81 -7.88
N THR A 117 -10.52 -2.87 -7.33
CA THR A 117 -11.32 -2.84 -6.10
C THR A 117 -10.43 -3.05 -4.87
N LEU A 118 -10.90 -2.64 -3.68
CA LEU A 118 -10.16 -2.85 -2.42
C LEU A 118 -9.79 -4.32 -2.15
N PRO A 119 -10.69 -5.31 -2.34
CA PRO A 119 -10.32 -6.72 -2.17
C PRO A 119 -9.21 -7.17 -3.12
N GLN A 120 -9.18 -6.65 -4.36
CA GLN A 120 -8.12 -6.96 -5.32
C GLN A 120 -6.78 -6.39 -4.90
N TYR A 121 -6.77 -5.15 -4.39
CA TYR A 121 -5.60 -4.53 -3.78
C TYR A 121 -5.05 -5.36 -2.62
N GLU A 122 -5.91 -5.84 -1.73
CA GLU A 122 -5.53 -6.73 -0.62
C GLU A 122 -4.98 -8.07 -1.11
N ALA A 123 -5.59 -8.67 -2.12
CA ALA A 123 -5.11 -9.92 -2.74
C ALA A 123 -3.70 -9.74 -3.33
N ILE A 124 -3.44 -8.63 -4.02
CA ILE A 124 -2.11 -8.31 -4.56
C ILE A 124 -1.09 -8.16 -3.44
N ALA A 125 -1.41 -7.43 -2.36
CA ALA A 125 -0.46 -7.21 -1.26
C ALA A 125 -0.19 -8.46 -0.40
N THR A 126 -1.14 -9.39 -0.34
CA THR A 126 -0.99 -10.64 0.41
C THR A 126 -0.39 -11.78 -0.42
N SER A 127 -0.37 -11.65 -1.75
CA SER A 127 0.18 -12.65 -2.67
C SER A 127 1.65 -12.99 -2.38
N SER A 128 1.95 -14.28 -2.24
CA SER A 128 3.32 -14.80 -2.13
C SER A 128 4.08 -14.75 -3.46
N GLU A 129 3.38 -14.97 -4.57
CA GLU A 129 3.96 -14.95 -5.92
C GLU A 129 4.45 -13.55 -6.29
N VAL A 130 3.64 -12.53 -6.01
CA VAL A 130 4.03 -11.12 -6.22
C VAL A 130 5.28 -10.77 -5.39
N ARG A 131 5.32 -11.21 -4.12
CA ARG A 131 6.49 -11.01 -3.26
C ARG A 131 7.73 -11.74 -3.78
N ARG A 132 7.58 -12.96 -4.30
CA ARG A 132 8.68 -13.73 -4.90
C ARG A 132 9.25 -13.01 -6.11
N VAL A 133 8.41 -12.60 -7.06
CA VAL A 133 8.85 -11.90 -8.28
C VAL A 133 9.58 -10.58 -7.94
N LEU A 134 9.09 -9.82 -6.97
CA LEU A 134 9.77 -8.59 -6.52
C LEU A 134 11.12 -8.86 -5.84
N ALA A 135 11.26 -9.98 -5.12
CA ALA A 135 12.51 -10.38 -4.48
C ALA A 135 13.56 -10.87 -5.49
N GLU A 136 13.14 -11.60 -6.52
CA GLU A 136 14.00 -12.10 -7.60
C GLU A 136 14.50 -10.96 -8.51
N ASN A 137 13.77 -9.85 -8.58
CA ASN A 137 14.06 -8.73 -9.46
C ASN A 137 14.26 -7.41 -8.68
N PRO A 138 15.43 -7.18 -8.04
CA PRO A 138 15.64 -6.02 -7.17
C PRO A 138 15.54 -4.67 -7.89
N ASN A 139 15.85 -4.62 -9.19
CA ASN A 139 15.75 -3.41 -10.02
C ASN A 139 14.28 -2.98 -10.26
N MET A 140 13.31 -3.88 -10.07
CA MET A 140 11.88 -3.59 -10.25
C MET A 140 11.41 -2.42 -9.38
N HIS A 141 11.90 -2.31 -8.14
CA HIS A 141 11.49 -1.24 -7.24
C HIS A 141 11.90 0.15 -7.76
N GLY A 142 13.11 0.26 -8.31
CA GLY A 142 13.60 1.48 -8.95
C GLY A 142 12.80 1.82 -10.20
N LEU A 143 12.57 0.81 -11.05
CA LEU A 143 11.80 0.93 -12.29
C LEU A 143 10.37 1.43 -12.03
N LEU A 144 9.63 0.77 -11.13
CA LEU A 144 8.28 1.18 -10.75
C LEU A 144 8.26 2.59 -10.16
N GLY A 145 9.25 2.93 -9.32
CA GLY A 145 9.39 4.27 -8.76
C GLY A 145 9.69 5.35 -9.81
N SER A 146 10.42 5.02 -10.88
CA SER A 146 10.66 5.93 -12.01
C SER A 146 9.41 6.12 -12.87
N ILE A 147 8.65 5.05 -13.11
CA ILE A 147 7.37 5.11 -13.84
C ILE A 147 6.32 5.90 -13.04
N ASP A 148 6.26 5.73 -11.71
CA ASP A 148 5.26 6.41 -10.85
C ASP A 148 5.46 7.94 -10.78
N LYS A 149 6.69 8.41 -11.01
CA LYS A 149 7.00 9.85 -11.13
C LYS A 149 6.51 10.48 -12.44
N LEU A 150 6.12 9.67 -13.42
CA LEU A 150 5.60 10.14 -14.70
C LEU A 150 4.09 10.39 -14.60
N TYR A 151 3.61 11.35 -15.36
CA TYR A 151 2.18 11.70 -15.41
C TYR A 151 1.65 11.65 -16.84
N GLY A 152 0.36 11.31 -16.96
CA GLY A 152 -0.38 11.36 -18.22
C GLY A 152 0.25 10.52 -19.34
N PRO A 153 0.32 11.04 -20.57
CA PRO A 153 0.80 10.28 -21.74
C PRO A 153 2.22 9.73 -21.60
N LEU A 154 3.09 10.41 -20.84
CA LEU A 154 4.48 9.95 -20.64
C LEU A 154 4.55 8.68 -19.80
N ARG A 155 3.68 8.55 -18.79
CA ARG A 155 3.58 7.34 -17.98
C ARG A 155 3.11 6.17 -18.83
N GLN A 156 2.10 6.40 -19.67
CA GLN A 156 1.60 5.39 -20.60
C GLN A 156 2.70 4.94 -21.57
N GLN A 157 3.42 5.89 -22.19
CA GLN A 157 4.52 5.57 -23.10
C GLN A 157 5.65 4.80 -22.40
N ALA A 158 5.99 5.13 -21.15
CA ALA A 158 6.99 4.38 -20.39
C ALA A 158 6.57 2.93 -20.16
N ILE A 159 5.29 2.72 -19.80
CA ILE A 159 4.74 1.38 -19.56
C ILE A 159 4.74 0.57 -20.86
N GLU A 160 4.25 1.15 -21.95
CA GLU A 160 4.26 0.55 -23.30
C GLU A 160 5.68 0.10 -23.70
N GLU A 161 6.66 0.98 -23.53
CA GLU A 161 8.04 0.71 -23.90
C GLU A 161 8.69 -0.39 -23.05
N VAL A 162 8.51 -0.36 -21.73
CA VAL A 162 9.07 -1.37 -20.82
C VAL A 162 8.42 -2.74 -21.02
N LEU A 163 7.12 -2.77 -21.32
CA LEU A 163 6.40 -4.01 -21.65
C LEU A 163 6.70 -4.51 -23.07
N GLY A 164 7.39 -3.72 -23.92
CA GLY A 164 7.58 -4.04 -25.33
C GLY A 164 6.28 -4.00 -26.15
N VAL A 165 5.21 -3.39 -25.63
CA VAL A 165 3.89 -3.28 -26.26
C VAL A 165 3.69 -1.86 -26.75
N GLY A 166 4.16 -1.58 -27.97
CA GLY A 166 4.01 -0.28 -28.61
C GLY A 166 4.47 -0.40 -30.06
N THR A 167 3.84 0.37 -30.96
CA THR A 167 4.32 0.41 -32.35
C THR A 167 5.79 0.84 -32.34
N SER A 168 6.66 0.03 -32.96
CA SER A 168 8.07 0.37 -33.17
C SER A 168 8.19 1.84 -33.55
N SER A 169 9.19 2.53 -33.00
CA SER A 169 9.50 3.93 -33.31
C SER A 169 9.52 4.23 -34.82
N GLU A 170 9.70 3.20 -35.66
CA GLU A 170 9.68 3.24 -37.12
C GLU A 170 8.30 3.56 -37.73
N GLN A 171 7.18 3.13 -37.12
CA GLN A 171 5.83 3.42 -37.63
C GLN A 171 5.35 4.85 -37.31
N ARG A 172 6.02 5.56 -36.40
CA ARG A 172 5.77 6.98 -36.13
C ARG A 172 6.56 7.85 -37.12
N HIS A 173 6.28 7.68 -38.42
CA HIS A 173 6.77 8.56 -39.46
C HIS A 173 6.23 9.99 -39.24
N GLY A 174 7.03 10.85 -38.60
CA GLY A 174 6.88 12.31 -38.73
C GLY A 174 6.96 13.15 -37.45
N THR A 175 6.83 12.56 -36.26
CA THR A 175 6.96 13.31 -35.00
C THR A 175 8.02 12.68 -34.12
N ARG A 176 9.20 13.32 -34.10
CA ARG A 176 10.25 13.03 -33.12
C ARG A 176 9.63 13.15 -31.74
N ALA A 177 9.34 12.02 -31.10
CA ALA A 177 8.76 12.01 -29.76
C ALA A 177 9.68 12.84 -28.86
N PRO A 178 9.13 13.75 -28.03
CA PRO A 178 9.96 14.53 -27.12
C PRO A 178 10.75 13.54 -26.27
N THR A 179 12.08 13.60 -26.38
CA THR A 179 13.00 12.86 -25.52
C THR A 179 12.86 13.41 -24.12
N HIS A 180 11.84 12.95 -23.39
CA HIS A 180 11.67 13.31 -22.00
C HIS A 180 12.82 12.65 -21.24
N GLU A 181 13.62 13.45 -20.53
CA GLU A 181 14.84 13.00 -19.86
C GLU A 181 14.58 11.77 -18.96
N ALA A 182 13.41 11.70 -18.31
CA ALA A 182 13.04 10.55 -17.50
C ALA A 182 12.84 9.25 -18.31
N LEU A 183 12.33 9.33 -19.54
CA LEU A 183 12.24 8.17 -20.45
C LEU A 183 13.62 7.76 -20.97
N ALA A 184 14.50 8.74 -21.24
CA ALA A 184 15.87 8.46 -21.64
C ALA A 184 16.67 7.77 -20.53
N ARG A 185 16.43 8.12 -19.26
CA ARG A 185 17.02 7.43 -18.10
C ARG A 185 16.52 5.99 -17.99
N LEU A 186 15.21 5.76 -18.13
CA LEU A 186 14.64 4.40 -18.20
C LEU A 186 15.29 3.53 -19.28
N ARG A 187 15.64 4.10 -20.44
CA ARG A 187 16.38 3.42 -21.53
C ARG A 187 17.85 3.16 -21.22
N GLN A 188 18.49 4.02 -20.44
CA GLN A 188 19.93 3.94 -20.15
C GLN A 188 20.23 3.14 -18.88
N GLU A 189 19.29 3.04 -17.94
CA GLU A 189 19.50 2.51 -16.59
C GLU A 189 19.33 0.98 -16.46
N GLY A 190 19.13 0.21 -17.54
CA GLY A 190 19.05 -1.24 -17.37
C GLY A 190 19.01 -2.08 -18.65
N ASP A 191 19.16 -3.39 -18.42
CA ASP A 191 18.88 -4.43 -19.41
C ASP A 191 17.37 -4.41 -19.72
N VAL A 192 17.04 -3.87 -20.90
CA VAL A 192 15.64 -3.70 -21.36
C VAL A 192 14.93 -5.05 -21.40
N GLU A 193 15.60 -6.10 -21.87
CA GLU A 193 15.00 -7.43 -21.99
C GLU A 193 14.71 -8.03 -20.60
N ALA A 194 15.65 -7.88 -19.66
CA ALA A 194 15.44 -8.31 -18.28
C ALA A 194 14.29 -7.54 -17.61
N ASN A 195 14.20 -6.23 -17.83
CA ASN A 195 13.11 -5.40 -17.30
C ASN A 195 11.75 -5.79 -17.89
N THR A 196 11.69 -6.04 -19.20
CA THR A 196 10.47 -6.54 -19.87
C THR A 196 10.05 -7.89 -19.31
N ARG A 197 11.00 -8.83 -19.15
CA ARG A 197 10.73 -10.15 -18.56
C ARG A 197 10.23 -10.05 -17.13
N ALA A 198 10.88 -9.23 -16.30
CA ALA A 198 10.50 -9.03 -14.91
C ALA A 198 9.10 -8.39 -14.78
N LEU A 199 8.78 -7.40 -15.62
CA LEU A 199 7.47 -6.75 -15.63
C LEU A 199 6.38 -7.69 -16.15
N ARG A 200 6.69 -8.56 -17.12
CA ARG A 200 5.79 -9.65 -17.55
C ARG A 200 5.49 -10.60 -16.40
N GLN A 201 6.52 -11.14 -15.74
CA GLN A 201 6.35 -12.03 -14.57
C GLN A 201 5.52 -11.37 -13.47
N LEU A 202 5.74 -10.07 -13.23
CA LEU A 202 4.95 -9.32 -12.25
C LEU A 202 3.49 -9.17 -12.68
N SER A 203 3.23 -8.89 -13.96
CA SER A 203 1.86 -8.78 -14.49
C SER A 203 1.09 -10.09 -14.34
N GLU A 204 1.69 -11.23 -14.68
CA GLU A 204 1.07 -12.55 -14.54
C GLU A 204 0.82 -12.91 -13.06
N ALA A 205 1.75 -12.57 -12.17
CA ALA A 205 1.58 -12.79 -10.74
C ALA A 205 0.44 -11.93 -10.16
N ILE A 206 0.25 -10.70 -10.65
CA ILE A 206 -0.86 -9.81 -10.26
C ILE A 206 -2.19 -10.36 -10.78
N GLU A 207 -2.28 -10.77 -12.05
CA GLU A 207 -3.49 -11.34 -12.63
C GLU A 207 -3.94 -12.61 -11.89
N LYS A 208 -2.98 -13.48 -11.56
CA LYS A 208 -3.21 -14.67 -10.74
C LYS A 208 -3.70 -14.32 -9.35
N ALA A 209 -3.15 -13.27 -8.72
CA ALA A 209 -3.60 -12.82 -7.40
C ALA A 209 -5.03 -12.27 -7.42
N ILE A 210 -5.43 -11.60 -8.49
CA ILE A 210 -6.78 -11.05 -8.67
C ILE A 210 -7.80 -12.14 -9.04
N GLY A 211 -7.34 -13.32 -9.46
CA GLY A 211 -8.19 -14.40 -9.93
C GLY A 211 -8.73 -14.19 -11.34
N VAL A 212 -8.00 -13.44 -12.18
CA VAL A 212 -8.30 -13.33 -13.60
C VAL A 212 -8.01 -14.68 -14.25
N GLY A 213 -9.01 -15.27 -14.92
CA GLY A 213 -8.84 -16.53 -15.64
C GLY A 213 -7.86 -16.38 -16.81
N ASP A 214 -7.24 -17.48 -17.24
CA ASP A 214 -6.23 -17.46 -18.31
C ASP A 214 -6.77 -16.87 -19.63
N GLU A 215 -8.07 -17.04 -19.92
CA GLU A 215 -8.75 -16.47 -21.09
C GLU A 215 -9.02 -14.96 -21.01
N GLN A 216 -8.82 -14.34 -19.84
CA GLN A 216 -9.09 -12.92 -19.57
C GLN A 216 -7.84 -12.13 -19.15
N ARG A 217 -6.65 -12.72 -19.26
CA ARG A 217 -5.40 -12.01 -19.07
C ARG A 217 -5.29 -10.85 -20.07
N GLY A 218 -4.89 -9.69 -19.57
CA GLY A 218 -4.98 -8.42 -20.30
C GLY A 218 -3.98 -8.32 -21.45
N LEU A 219 -2.94 -9.14 -21.45
CA LEU A 219 -1.94 -9.22 -22.50
C LEU A 219 -1.86 -10.68 -22.96
N ALA A 220 -2.34 -10.94 -24.18
CA ALA A 220 -2.09 -12.20 -24.88
C ALA A 220 -0.60 -12.22 -25.26
N TRP A 221 0.23 -12.58 -24.30
CA TRP A 221 1.65 -12.78 -24.48
C TRP A 221 1.81 -13.99 -25.41
N GLU A 222 2.02 -13.75 -26.72
CA GLU A 222 2.38 -14.86 -27.60
C GLU A 222 3.63 -15.53 -27.05
N GLU A 223 3.56 -16.84 -26.82
CA GLU A 223 4.71 -17.67 -26.55
C GLU A 223 5.55 -17.63 -27.83
N GLY A 224 6.56 -16.77 -27.85
CA GLY A 224 7.55 -16.79 -28.91
C GLY A 224 8.21 -18.16 -28.93
N GLU A 225 7.97 -18.92 -30.01
CA GLU A 225 8.76 -20.08 -30.43
C GLU A 225 10.23 -19.72 -30.64
#